data_AF-A0AAV9B0D4-F1
#
_entry.id   AF-A0AAV9B0D4-F1
#
_cell.length_a   1.000
_cell.length_b   1.000
_cell.length_c   1.000
_cell.angle_alpha   90.00
_cell.angle_beta   90.00
_cell.angle_gamma   90.00
#
_symmetry.space_group_name_H-M   'P 1'
#
loop_
_entity.id
_entity.type
_entity.pdbx_description
1 polymer ?
#
loop_
_entity_poly.entity_id
_entity_poly.type
_entity_poly.pdbx_seq_one_letter_code
_entity_poly.pdbx_strand_id
1 'polypeptide(L)'
;MRNVLLVDTDYKVVKQVVMAMRSDGGDDAVVQTLNRARELYRNKVQASAAADELASLFAECAIAEAQPLRSGLPSSSTNITEIMDASMGSSILARSGRTQIMMDAFADGSSFICLQCGGLVSNLRKDEHLAYWCCQT
;
A
#
# COMPACT_ATOMS: atom_id res chain seq x y z
N MET A 1 51.13 47.04 -29.23
CA MET A 1 51.06 47.15 -27.75
C MET A 1 49.66 47.05 -27.16
N ARG A 2 48.56 47.12 -27.93
CA ARG A 2 47.17 47.02 -27.39
C ARG A 2 46.63 45.60 -27.16
N ASN A 3 47.17 44.57 -27.83
CA ASN A 3 46.71 43.18 -27.70
C ASN A 3 47.20 42.44 -26.44
N VAL A 4 48.31 42.87 -25.83
CA VAL A 4 48.85 42.20 -24.63
C VAL A 4 48.07 42.58 -23.37
N LEU A 5 47.54 43.81 -23.31
CA LEU A 5 46.80 44.30 -22.15
C LEU A 5 45.40 43.68 -22.03
N LEU A 6 44.71 43.40 -23.15
CA LEU A 6 43.38 42.78 -23.17
C LEU A 6 43.38 41.36 -22.58
N VAL A 7 44.35 40.53 -22.98
CA VAL A 7 44.49 39.14 -22.51
C VAL A 7 44.78 39.08 -20.99
N ASP A 8 45.54 40.04 -20.49
CA ASP A 8 45.93 40.12 -19.07
C ASP A 8 44.74 40.55 -18.16
N THR A 9 43.84 41.39 -18.67
CA THR A 9 42.57 41.71 -18.00
C THR A 9 41.63 40.51 -17.93
N ASP A 10 41.48 39.75 -19.02
CA ASP A 10 40.59 38.59 -19.05
C ASP A 10 41.06 37.47 -18.11
N TYR A 11 42.37 37.21 -18.07
CA TYR A 11 42.96 36.25 -17.14
C TYR A 11 42.73 36.63 -15.67
N LYS A 12 42.88 37.92 -15.33
CA LYS A 12 42.65 38.41 -13.96
C LYS A 12 41.19 38.28 -13.54
N VAL A 13 40.25 38.56 -14.45
CA VAL A 13 38.82 38.42 -14.19
C VAL A 13 38.45 36.96 -13.96
N VAL A 14 38.88 36.05 -14.84
CA VAL A 14 38.62 34.61 -14.68
C VAL A 14 39.23 34.08 -13.38
N LYS A 15 40.46 34.49 -13.05
CA LYS A 15 41.12 34.09 -11.80
C LYS A 15 40.36 34.57 -10.56
N GLN A 16 39.85 35.80 -10.55
CA GLN A 16 39.05 36.32 -9.45
C GLN A 16 37.71 35.59 -9.29
N VAL A 17 37.03 35.27 -10.40
CA VAL A 17 35.78 34.50 -10.38
C VAL A 17 36.02 33.09 -9.83
N VAL A 18 37.07 32.40 -10.27
CA VAL A 18 37.41 31.07 -9.75
C VAL A 18 37.76 31.10 -8.26
N MET A 19 38.48 32.12 -7.79
CA MET A 19 38.78 32.26 -6.37
C MET A 19 37.52 32.56 -5.55
N ALA A 20 36.60 33.38 -6.07
CA ALA A 20 35.31 33.66 -5.44
C ALA A 20 34.43 32.40 -5.34
N MET A 21 34.34 31.60 -6.40
CA MET A 21 33.60 30.33 -6.40
C MET A 21 34.19 29.30 -5.42
N ARG A 22 35.50 29.34 -5.19
CA ARG A 22 36.17 28.49 -4.19
C ARG A 22 35.98 29.00 -2.76
N SER A 23 35.92 30.32 -2.55
CA SER A 23 35.69 30.90 -1.23
C SER A 23 34.25 30.75 -0.73
N ASP A 24 33.29 30.61 -1.64
CA ASP A 24 31.86 30.44 -1.30
C ASP A 24 31.50 28.97 -0.97
N GLY A 25 32.50 28.17 -0.65
CA GLY A 25 32.36 26.76 -0.24
C GLY A 25 32.43 25.75 -1.38
N GLY A 26 32.29 26.16 -2.65
CA GLY A 26 32.54 25.33 -3.84
C GLY A 26 32.16 23.84 -3.70
N ASP A 27 33.16 22.96 -3.84
CA ASP A 27 33.01 21.51 -3.71
C ASP A 27 32.75 21.06 -2.26
N ASP A 28 33.29 21.77 -1.26
CA ASP A 28 33.11 21.44 0.16
C ASP A 28 31.63 21.61 0.59
N ALA A 29 30.94 22.61 0.07
CA ALA A 29 29.51 22.82 0.30
C ALA A 29 28.68 21.68 -0.31
N VAL A 30 29.08 21.16 -1.47
CA VAL A 30 28.45 20.00 -2.11
C VAL A 30 28.68 18.75 -1.26
N VAL A 31 29.91 18.51 -0.81
CA VAL A 31 30.24 17.37 0.06
C VAL A 31 29.47 17.44 1.38
N GLN A 32 29.37 18.61 2.00
CA GLN A 32 28.59 18.80 3.23
C GLN A 32 27.11 18.51 3.01
N THR A 33 26.55 19.01 1.90
CA THR A 33 25.13 18.78 1.55
C THR A 33 24.85 17.30 1.29
N LEU A 34 25.73 16.61 0.55
CA LEU A 34 25.60 15.18 0.28
C LEU A 34 25.73 14.33 1.56
N ASN A 35 26.66 14.69 2.45
CA ASN A 35 26.79 14.02 3.76
C ASN A 35 25.52 14.17 4.59
N ARG A 36 24.96 15.39 4.65
CA ARG A 36 23.70 15.64 5.35
C ARG A 36 22.53 14.87 4.73
N ALA A 37 22.43 14.81 3.41
CA ALA A 37 21.42 14.02 2.72
C ALA A 37 21.56 12.51 3.03
N ARG A 38 22.80 12.00 3.09
CA ARG A 38 23.10 10.61 3.45
C ARG A 38 22.67 10.27 4.88
N GLU A 39 22.92 11.16 5.83
CA GLU A 39 22.47 10.99 7.23
C GLU A 39 20.95 10.95 7.33
N LEU A 40 20.26 11.89 6.66
CA LEU A 40 18.79 11.90 6.63
C LEU A 40 18.22 10.62 6.02
N TYR A 41 18.84 10.09 4.95
CA TYR A 41 18.44 8.83 4.36
C TYR A 41 18.61 7.66 5.34
N ARG A 42 19.77 7.56 6.01
CA ARG A 42 20.00 6.52 7.03
C ARG A 42 18.99 6.56 8.16
N ASN A 43 18.71 7.76 8.69
CA ASN A 43 17.72 7.93 9.75
C ASN A 43 16.32 7.51 9.31
N LYS A 44 15.92 7.83 8.07
CA LYS A 44 14.64 7.38 7.49
C LYS A 44 14.58 5.87 7.33
N VAL A 45 15.64 5.24 6.82
CA VAL A 45 15.70 3.78 6.67
C VAL A 45 15.60 3.09 8.03
N GLN A 46 16.31 3.58 9.04
CA GLN A 46 16.24 3.03 10.40
C GLN A 46 14.84 3.20 11.01
N ALA A 47 14.20 4.36 10.83
CA ALA A 47 12.83 4.59 11.29
C ALA A 47 11.81 3.67 10.58
N SER A 48 11.97 3.43 9.28
CA SER A 48 11.14 2.48 8.53
C SER A 48 11.31 1.06 9.07
N ALA A 49 12.55 0.62 9.28
CA ALA A 49 12.83 -0.71 9.81
C ALA A 49 12.20 -0.94 11.19
N ALA A 50 12.25 0.05 12.08
CA ALA A 50 11.59 -0.01 13.38
C ALA A 50 10.06 -0.08 13.25
N ALA A 51 9.46 0.65 12.30
CA ALA A 51 8.04 0.58 12.02
C ALA A 51 7.63 -0.80 11.44
N ASP A 52 8.45 -1.39 10.59
CA ASP A 52 8.23 -2.72 10.01
C ASP A 52 8.32 -3.84 11.07
N GLU A 53 9.24 -3.71 12.03
CA GLU A 53 9.34 -4.61 13.20
C GLU A 53 8.06 -4.55 14.06
N LEU A 54 7.56 -3.35 14.35
CA LEU A 54 6.30 -3.17 15.06
C LEU A 54 5.11 -3.75 14.29
N ALA A 55 5.05 -3.52 12.97
CA ALA A 55 4.00 -4.09 12.13
C ALA A 55 4.02 -5.63 12.15
N SER A 56 5.21 -6.23 12.20
CA SER A 56 5.38 -7.68 12.30
C SER A 56 4.85 -8.21 13.65
N LEU A 57 5.20 -7.54 14.76
CA LEU A 57 4.68 -7.88 16.09
C LEU A 57 3.15 -7.73 16.17
N PHE A 58 2.58 -6.68 15.57
CA PHE A 58 1.13 -6.51 15.53
C PHE A 58 0.43 -7.56 14.68
N ALA A 59 1.04 -8.00 13.57
CA ALA A 59 0.52 -9.10 12.79
C ALA A 59 0.51 -10.42 13.59
N GLU A 60 1.54 -10.68 14.41
CA GLU A 60 1.57 -11.84 15.32
C GLU A 60 0.47 -11.78 16.38
N CYS A 61 0.23 -10.63 17.01
CA CYS A 61 -0.86 -10.46 17.99
C CYS A 61 -2.25 -10.62 17.35
N ALA A 62 -2.46 -10.07 16.16
CA ALA A 62 -3.75 -10.17 15.45
C ALA A 62 -4.11 -11.62 15.10
N ILE A 63 -3.12 -12.49 14.86
CA ILE A 63 -3.34 -13.91 14.60
C ILE A 63 -3.78 -14.66 15.88
N ALA A 64 -3.30 -14.26 17.06
CA ALA A 64 -3.64 -14.90 18.33
C ALA A 64 -5.08 -14.61 18.79
N GLU A 65 -5.59 -13.40 18.54
CA GLU A 65 -6.96 -13.01 18.93
C GLU A 65 -8.04 -13.56 17.98
N ALA A 66 -7.69 -13.86 16.73
CA ALA A 66 -8.59 -14.43 15.73
C ALA A 66 -8.70 -15.96 15.78
N GLN A 67 -8.01 -16.64 16.72
CA GLN A 67 -8.09 -18.08 16.84
C GLN A 67 -9.50 -18.47 17.31
N PRO A 68 -10.32 -19.13 16.46
CA PRO A 68 -11.69 -19.44 16.84
C PRO A 68 -11.61 -20.45 17.98
N LEU A 69 -12.13 -20.10 19.15
CA LEU A 69 -12.53 -21.09 20.13
C LEU A 69 -13.41 -22.09 19.38
N ARG A 70 -12.91 -23.31 19.17
CA ARG A 70 -13.70 -24.45 18.70
C ARG A 70 -14.67 -24.83 19.81
N SER A 71 -15.67 -23.99 20.05
CA SER A 71 -16.87 -24.35 20.80
C SER A 71 -17.87 -24.88 19.80
N GLY A 72 -17.96 -26.21 19.73
CA GLY A 72 -18.91 -26.89 18.86
C GLY A 72 -20.34 -26.44 19.14
N LEU A 73 -21.06 -26.11 18.07
CA LEU A 73 -22.51 -26.10 18.08
C LEU A 73 -23.01 -26.63 16.72
N PRO A 74 -23.84 -27.68 16.69
CA PRO A 74 -24.53 -28.06 15.47
C PRO A 74 -25.78 -27.20 15.35
N SER A 75 -25.74 -26.17 14.51
CA SER A 75 -26.93 -25.37 14.20
C SER A 75 -27.43 -25.68 12.79
N SER A 76 -28.54 -26.39 12.76
CA SER A 76 -29.48 -26.61 11.65
C SER A 76 -29.60 -25.44 10.69
N SER A 77 -29.00 -25.56 9.51
CA SER A 77 -29.34 -24.75 8.33
C SER A 77 -29.03 -25.50 7.03
N THR A 78 -29.28 -26.81 7.03
CA THR A 78 -28.90 -27.79 6.00
C THR A 78 -29.35 -27.43 4.57
N ASN A 79 -30.32 -26.53 4.39
CA ASN A 79 -30.90 -26.24 3.08
C ASN A 79 -30.23 -25.06 2.34
N ILE A 80 -29.47 -24.19 3.02
CA ILE A 80 -28.77 -23.05 2.37
C ILE A 80 -27.30 -23.39 2.12
N THR A 81 -26.72 -24.25 2.96
CA THR A 81 -25.33 -24.71 2.83
C THR A 81 -25.09 -25.45 1.52
N GLU A 82 -26.06 -26.24 1.04
CA GLU A 82 -25.96 -26.98 -0.23
C GLU A 82 -25.97 -26.05 -1.47
N ILE A 83 -26.69 -24.92 -1.41
CA ILE A 83 -26.70 -23.93 -2.50
C ILE A 83 -25.42 -23.07 -2.47
N MET A 84 -24.90 -22.79 -1.27
CA MET A 84 -23.63 -22.09 -1.09
C MET A 84 -22.43 -22.93 -1.55
N ASP A 85 -22.43 -24.24 -1.37
CA ASP A 85 -21.27 -25.11 -1.69
C ASP A 85 -20.96 -25.16 -3.20
N ALA A 86 -21.99 -25.17 -4.06
CA ALA A 86 -21.81 -25.25 -5.51
C ALA A 86 -21.21 -23.96 -6.15
N SER A 87 -21.38 -22.80 -5.49
CA SER A 87 -20.85 -21.49 -5.95
C SER A 87 -19.64 -21.02 -5.13
N MET A 88 -19.49 -21.46 -3.88
CA MET A 88 -18.41 -21.02 -2.99
C MET A 88 -17.04 -21.51 -3.40
N GLY A 89 -16.90 -22.69 -4.01
CA GLY A 89 -15.58 -23.27 -4.32
C GLY A 89 -14.68 -22.39 -5.21
N SER A 90 -15.27 -21.45 -5.96
CA SER A 90 -14.55 -20.51 -6.84
C SER A 90 -14.38 -19.11 -6.25
N SER A 91 -15.06 -18.78 -5.15
CA SER A 91 -14.97 -17.45 -4.54
C SER A 91 -13.57 -17.21 -3.97
N ILE A 92 -13.00 -16.04 -4.25
CA ILE A 92 -11.70 -15.64 -3.72
C ILE A 92 -11.65 -15.68 -2.18
N LEU A 93 -12.79 -15.40 -1.55
CA LEU A 93 -12.93 -15.47 -0.10
C LEU A 93 -12.89 -16.91 0.39
N ALA A 94 -13.49 -17.85 -0.35
CA ALA A 94 -13.39 -19.26 -0.04
C ALA A 94 -11.99 -19.83 -0.25
N ARG A 95 -11.34 -19.51 -1.38
CA ARG A 95 -9.97 -19.94 -1.67
C ARG A 95 -8.95 -19.40 -0.66
N SER A 96 -9.22 -18.24 -0.06
CA SER A 96 -8.37 -17.65 0.98
C SER A 96 -8.74 -18.06 2.40
N GLY A 97 -9.69 -18.99 2.58
CA GLY A 97 -10.13 -19.44 3.91
C GLY A 97 -10.93 -18.40 4.71
N ARG A 98 -11.41 -17.34 4.05
CA ARG A 98 -12.18 -16.23 4.65
C ARG A 98 -13.67 -16.32 4.28
N THR A 99 -14.21 -17.53 4.17
CA THR A 99 -15.64 -17.77 3.95
C THR A 99 -16.51 -17.15 5.04
N GLN A 100 -15.99 -17.01 6.26
CA GLN A 100 -16.72 -16.43 7.39
C GLN A 100 -17.19 -15.00 7.10
N ILE A 101 -16.40 -14.19 6.39
CA ILE A 101 -16.79 -12.81 6.03
C ILE A 101 -18.06 -12.81 5.16
N MET A 102 -18.18 -13.77 4.26
CA MET A 102 -19.36 -13.93 3.42
C MET A 102 -20.56 -14.42 4.23
N MET A 103 -20.35 -15.31 5.21
CA MET A 103 -21.41 -15.77 6.11
C MET A 103 -21.92 -14.65 7.00
N ASP A 104 -21.03 -13.84 7.55
CA ASP A 104 -21.38 -12.71 8.41
C ASP A 104 -22.15 -11.64 7.61
N ALA A 105 -21.69 -11.30 6.40
CA ALA A 105 -22.36 -10.36 5.50
C ALA A 105 -23.72 -10.85 4.96
N PHE A 106 -23.95 -12.15 5.01
CA PHE A 106 -25.26 -12.73 4.70
C PHE A 106 -26.17 -12.74 5.95
N ALA A 107 -25.62 -13.11 7.10
CA ALA A 107 -26.35 -13.17 8.38
C ALA A 107 -26.79 -11.78 8.86
N ASP A 108 -25.99 -10.74 8.63
CA ASP A 108 -26.33 -9.35 8.95
C ASP A 108 -27.28 -8.71 7.91
N GLY A 109 -27.56 -9.40 6.80
CA GLY A 109 -28.41 -8.90 5.73
C GLY A 109 -27.80 -7.69 5.00
N SER A 110 -26.49 -7.50 5.02
CA SER A 110 -25.81 -6.43 4.27
C SER A 110 -25.54 -6.81 2.83
N SER A 111 -25.56 -8.12 2.50
CA SER A 111 -25.34 -8.67 1.17
C SER A 111 -26.35 -9.78 0.81
N PHE A 112 -26.53 -10.03 -0.49
CA PHE A 112 -27.33 -11.13 -1.03
C PHE A 112 -26.58 -11.84 -2.15
N ILE A 113 -26.95 -13.10 -2.39
CA ILE A 113 -26.46 -13.86 -3.55
C ILE A 113 -27.44 -13.64 -4.70
N CYS A 114 -26.96 -13.10 -5.81
CA CYS A 114 -27.74 -12.97 -7.01
C CYS A 114 -27.91 -14.34 -7.68
N LEU A 115 -29.15 -14.80 -7.84
CA LEU A 115 -29.45 -16.11 -8.44
C LEU A 115 -29.21 -16.14 -9.97
N GLN A 116 -29.09 -14.98 -10.63
CA GLN A 116 -28.85 -14.90 -12.06
C GLN A 116 -27.36 -15.09 -12.40
N CYS A 117 -26.46 -14.34 -11.74
CA CYS A 117 -25.02 -14.42 -12.00
C CYS A 117 -24.23 -15.22 -10.95
N GLY A 118 -24.87 -15.63 -9.85
CA GLY A 118 -24.22 -16.31 -8.72
C GLY A 118 -23.34 -15.40 -7.84
N GLY A 119 -23.26 -14.10 -8.14
CA GLY A 119 -22.42 -13.14 -7.43
C GLY A 119 -22.96 -12.73 -6.06
N LEU A 120 -22.06 -12.49 -5.10
CA LEU A 120 -22.39 -11.84 -3.83
C LEU A 120 -22.39 -10.32 -4.00
N VAL A 121 -23.51 -9.68 -3.73
CA VAL A 121 -23.74 -8.25 -3.97
C VAL A 121 -24.28 -7.60 -2.71
N SER A 122 -23.83 -6.39 -2.39
CA SER A 122 -24.40 -5.64 -1.27
C SER A 122 -25.89 -5.34 -1.48
N ASN A 123 -26.69 -5.49 -0.44
CA ASN A 123 -28.12 -5.17 -0.48
C ASN A 123 -28.40 -3.70 -0.81
N LEU A 124 -27.48 -2.79 -0.47
CA LEU A 124 -27.62 -1.37 -0.81
C LEU A 124 -27.65 -1.13 -2.32
N ARG A 125 -27.01 -2.01 -3.11
CA ARG A 125 -26.89 -1.87 -4.56
C ARG A 125 -27.61 -2.97 -5.33
N LYS A 126 -28.58 -3.61 -4.69
CA LYS A 126 -29.34 -4.73 -5.25
C LYS A 126 -30.08 -4.30 -6.52
N ASP A 127 -30.76 -3.17 -6.46
CA ASP A 127 -31.59 -2.70 -7.56
C ASP A 127 -30.73 -2.28 -8.74
N GLU A 128 -29.61 -1.58 -8.50
CA GLU A 128 -28.65 -1.22 -9.56
C GLU A 128 -27.99 -2.45 -10.18
N HIS A 129 -27.67 -3.46 -9.37
CA HIS A 129 -27.11 -4.71 -9.87
C HIS A 129 -28.09 -5.42 -10.80
N LEU A 130 -29.34 -5.60 -10.38
CA LEU A 130 -30.37 -6.25 -11.18
C LEU A 130 -30.71 -5.45 -12.45
N ALA A 131 -30.70 -4.12 -12.36
CA ALA A 131 -31.06 -3.25 -13.48
C ALA A 131 -29.94 -3.11 -14.52
N TYR A 132 -28.67 -3.04 -14.10
CA TYR A 132 -27.59 -2.60 -14.99
C TYR A 132 -26.39 -3.54 -15.08
N TRP A 133 -26.10 -4.35 -14.06
CA TRP A 133 -24.81 -5.05 -13.96
C TRP A 133 -24.91 -6.57 -14.13
N CYS A 134 -26.02 -7.19 -13.71
CA CYS A 134 -26.13 -8.65 -13.63
C CYS A 134 -25.96 -9.36 -14.98
N CYS A 135 -26.36 -8.71 -16.08
CA CYS A 135 -26.34 -9.27 -17.43
C CYS A 135 -25.09 -8.90 -18.24
N GLN A 136 -24.05 -8.32 -17.64
CA GLN A 136 -22.83 -7.86 -18.34
C GLN A 136 -21.62 -8.81 -18.20
N THR A 137 -21.79 -9.98 -17.58
CA THR A 137 -20.77 -11.03 -17.41
C THR A 137 -21.22 -12.33 -18.03
#